data_AF-A0A3C1U924-F1
#
_entry.id   AF-A0A3C1U924-F1
#
_cell.length_a   1.000
_cell.length_b   1.000
_cell.length_c   1.000
_cell.angle_alpha   90.00
_cell.angle_beta   90.00
_cell.angle_gamma   90.00
#
_symmetry.space_group_name_H-M   'P 1'
#
loop_
_entity.id
_entity.type
_entity.pdbx_description
1 polymer ?
#
loop_
_entity_poly.entity_id
_entity_poly.type
_entity_poly.pdbx_seq_one_letter_code
_entity_poly.pdbx_strand_id
1 'polypeptide(L)'
;MNELQMKLVAFAFVLGMIAWLVVYWLLKMRKTRSIDLRDALLTVEELEAHAKRIALEHDVSKNRNPLSFPIPRMNDNYSSILSVYKSLNEDVAQQRSVSSAAEWLLDNFYVVEEQVKGIRLELNMEEYHRLPILKSGPMKGYTRVYAIAMELVSHSDGLIEEEMLLKYLSAYQSHSILFNREIWMIPTMIRLALIENVRMISQKIKTTRAQWQMADDIVDDYWIGEVEQTDVMIQHLKSRLDSLSEDNPSFIEHLFYRLRRSGKSYINVLRFIDEILEKYDTTTESLAQKEHNIQAVSTVAIGNCVMSLKYVSTHNWE
;
A
#
# COMPACT_ATOMS: atom_id res chain seq x y z
N MET A 1 -19.74 -13.28 51.14
CA MET A 1 -18.57 -12.87 50.34
C MET A 1 -17.76 -11.92 51.21
N ASN A 2 -16.55 -12.30 51.61
CA ASN A 2 -15.74 -11.47 52.52
C ASN A 2 -15.22 -10.23 51.79
N GLU A 3 -14.91 -9.16 52.55
CA GLU A 3 -14.45 -7.87 52.00
C GLU A 3 -13.27 -8.01 51.02
N LEU A 4 -12.39 -8.98 51.27
CA LEU A 4 -11.27 -9.34 50.39
C LEU A 4 -11.73 -9.88 49.02
N GLN A 5 -12.80 -10.68 48.98
CA GLN A 5 -13.36 -11.19 47.72
C GLN A 5 -14.03 -10.07 46.91
N MET A 6 -14.72 -9.13 47.55
CA MET A 6 -15.25 -7.95 46.84
C MET A 6 -14.14 -7.09 46.23
N LYS A 7 -13.05 -6.85 46.98
CA LYS A 7 -11.90 -6.08 46.49
C LYS A 7 -11.22 -6.75 45.28
N LEU A 8 -11.09 -8.08 45.30
CA LEU A 8 -10.53 -8.85 44.17
C LEU A 8 -11.41 -8.79 42.92
N VAL A 9 -12.74 -8.92 43.07
CA VAL A 9 -13.68 -8.83 41.95
C VAL A 9 -13.67 -7.42 41.35
N ALA A 10 -13.67 -6.37 42.18
CA ALA A 10 -13.58 -4.99 41.72
C ALA A 10 -12.26 -4.73 40.97
N PHE A 11 -11.13 -5.24 41.47
CA PHE A 11 -9.83 -5.11 40.82
C PHE A 11 -9.78 -5.81 39.46
N ALA A 12 -10.29 -7.05 39.37
CA ALA A 12 -10.39 -7.77 38.11
C ALA A 12 -11.29 -7.05 37.08
N PHE A 13 -12.39 -6.44 37.54
CA PHE A 13 -13.29 -5.66 36.69
C PHE A 13 -12.59 -4.40 36.14
N VAL A 14 -11.84 -3.68 36.98
CA VAL A 14 -11.07 -2.50 36.56
C VAL A 14 -9.98 -2.88 35.54
N LEU A 15 -9.24 -3.98 35.78
CA LEU A 15 -8.26 -4.48 34.82
C LEU A 15 -8.91 -4.89 33.49
N GLY A 16 -10.06 -5.56 33.54
CA GLY A 16 -10.82 -5.91 32.34
C GLY A 16 -11.29 -4.68 31.56
N MET A 17 -11.73 -3.63 32.26
CA MET A 17 -12.15 -2.37 31.64
C MET A 17 -10.97 -1.63 31.01
N ILE A 18 -9.80 -1.60 31.68
CA ILE A 18 -8.57 -1.02 31.12
C ILE A 18 -8.13 -1.80 29.88
N ALA A 19 -8.09 -3.14 29.96
CA ALA A 19 -7.75 -3.98 28.82
C ALA A 19 -8.73 -3.77 27.66
N TRP A 20 -10.03 -3.68 27.93
CA TRP A 20 -11.04 -3.39 26.91
C TRP A 20 -10.86 -1.99 26.32
N LEU A 21 -10.58 -0.96 27.12
CA LEU A 21 -10.29 0.39 26.64
C LEU A 21 -9.01 0.44 25.79
N VAL A 22 -7.96 -0.30 26.18
CA VAL A 22 -6.72 -0.43 25.40
C VAL A 22 -6.99 -1.15 24.08
N VAL A 23 -7.72 -2.28 24.11
CA VAL A 23 -8.10 -3.02 22.89
C VAL A 23 -8.99 -2.17 22.00
N TYR A 24 -9.98 -1.49 22.55
CA TYR A 24 -10.85 -0.56 21.82
C TYR A 24 -10.04 0.60 21.21
N TRP A 25 -9.09 1.17 21.96
CA TRP A 25 -8.19 2.20 21.49
C TRP A 25 -7.28 1.71 20.37
N LEU A 26 -6.70 0.51 20.50
CA LEU A 26 -5.89 -0.15 19.46
C LEU A 26 -6.73 -0.44 18.21
N LEU A 27 -7.95 -0.96 18.34
CA LEU A 27 -8.87 -1.22 17.23
C LEU A 27 -9.29 0.07 16.53
N LYS A 28 -9.57 1.13 17.28
CA LYS A 28 -9.92 2.44 16.73
C LYS A 28 -8.74 3.10 16.02
N MET A 29 -7.51 2.94 16.54
CA MET A 29 -6.29 3.36 15.84
C MET A 29 -5.99 2.52 14.59
N ARG A 30 -6.41 1.25 14.56
CA ARG A 30 -6.34 0.40 13.36
C ARG A 30 -7.35 0.81 12.29
N LYS A 31 -8.48 1.40 12.72
CA LYS A 31 -9.59 1.85 11.87
C LYS A 31 -9.46 3.32 11.45
N THR A 32 -8.27 3.93 11.61
CA THR A 32 -7.98 5.20 10.93
C THR A 32 -8.07 4.95 9.42
N ARG A 33 -8.81 5.86 8.76
CA ARG A 33 -9.21 5.84 7.35
C ARG A 33 -8.09 5.27 6.48
N SER A 34 -8.39 4.34 5.58
CA SER A 34 -7.50 4.04 4.46
C SER A 34 -7.22 5.37 3.77
N ILE A 35 -5.99 5.86 3.89
CA ILE A 35 -5.57 7.03 3.13
C ILE A 35 -5.29 6.49 1.74
N ASP A 36 -6.17 6.80 0.79
CA ASP A 36 -5.90 6.51 -0.60
C ASP A 36 -4.84 7.52 -1.06
N LEU A 37 -3.61 7.05 -1.24
CA LEU A 37 -2.47 7.85 -1.70
C LEU A 37 -2.39 7.92 -3.22
N ARG A 38 -3.37 7.41 -3.98
CA ARG A 38 -3.32 7.47 -5.44
C ARG A 38 -4.07 8.68 -5.95
N ASP A 39 -3.30 9.69 -6.32
CA ASP A 39 -3.78 10.85 -7.06
C ASP A 39 -3.16 10.91 -8.46
N ALA A 40 -3.61 11.87 -9.26
CA ALA A 40 -3.02 12.16 -10.55
C ALA A 40 -1.53 12.53 -10.38
N LEU A 41 -0.65 11.94 -11.20
CA LEU A 41 0.76 12.32 -11.20
C LEU A 41 0.90 13.75 -11.72
N LEU A 42 1.70 14.55 -11.02
CA LEU A 42 1.89 15.96 -11.31
C LEU A 42 3.32 16.23 -11.77
N THR A 43 3.50 17.15 -12.72
CA THR A 43 4.82 17.71 -13.01
C THR A 43 5.32 18.55 -11.84
N VAL A 44 6.60 18.97 -11.86
CA VAL A 44 7.17 19.83 -10.81
C VAL A 44 6.39 21.15 -10.70
N GLU A 45 6.03 21.77 -11.82
CA GLU A 45 5.26 23.01 -11.86
C GLU A 45 3.84 22.82 -11.30
N GLU A 46 3.21 21.69 -11.61
CA GLU A 46 1.90 21.33 -11.08
C GLU A 46 1.95 21.02 -9.58
N LEU A 47 3.02 20.36 -9.11
CA LEU A 47 3.29 20.15 -7.69
C LEU A 47 3.46 21.47 -6.94
N GLU A 48 4.16 22.46 -7.49
CA GLU A 48 4.28 23.79 -6.89
C GLU A 48 2.92 24.50 -6.81
N ALA A 49 2.11 24.42 -7.87
CA ALA A 49 0.76 24.98 -7.87
C ALA A 49 -0.14 24.30 -6.83
N HIS A 50 -0.05 22.97 -6.75
CA HIS A 50 -0.71 22.16 -5.74
C HIS A 50 -0.29 22.55 -4.32
N ALA A 51 1.02 22.70 -4.08
CA ALA A 51 1.58 23.11 -2.80
C ALA A 51 1.01 24.45 -2.31
N LYS A 52 0.92 25.44 -3.21
CA LYS A 52 0.32 26.76 -2.92
C LYS A 52 -1.15 26.62 -2.57
N ARG A 53 -1.89 25.78 -3.31
CA ARG A 53 -3.31 25.53 -3.06
C ARG A 53 -3.54 24.89 -1.69
N ILE A 54 -2.87 23.79 -1.38
CA ILE A 54 -3.04 23.12 -0.07
C ILE A 54 -2.56 24.00 1.09
N ALA A 55 -1.56 24.87 0.87
CA ALA A 55 -1.10 25.83 1.88
C ALA A 55 -2.19 26.85 2.28
N LEU A 56 -3.06 27.24 1.34
CA LEU A 56 -4.21 28.11 1.60
C LEU A 56 -5.35 27.37 2.32
N GLU A 57 -5.51 26.07 2.07
CA GLU A 57 -6.56 25.22 2.65
C GLU A 57 -6.22 24.74 4.07
N HIS A 58 -4.93 24.60 4.40
CA HIS A 58 -4.45 24.08 5.67
C HIS A 58 -4.64 25.08 6.83
N ASP A 59 -5.78 24.99 7.51
CA ASP A 59 -5.97 25.62 8.83
C ASP A 59 -5.44 24.72 9.96
N VAL A 60 -4.49 25.26 10.74
CA VAL A 60 -3.79 24.53 11.81
C VAL A 60 -4.20 24.95 13.21
N SER A 61 -4.17 23.99 14.14
CA SER A 61 -4.27 24.25 15.58
C SER A 61 -3.02 23.77 16.31
N LYS A 62 -2.75 24.37 17.48
CA LYS A 62 -1.75 23.88 18.44
C LYS A 62 -2.29 22.78 19.36
N ASN A 63 -3.52 22.32 19.12
CA ASN A 63 -4.13 21.29 19.95
C ASN A 63 -3.41 19.96 19.73
N ARG A 64 -3.27 19.19 20.81
CA ARG A 64 -2.71 17.83 20.74
C ARG A 64 -3.80 16.87 20.30
N ASN A 65 -3.46 15.96 19.39
CA ASN A 65 -4.30 14.81 19.08
C ASN A 65 -3.54 13.51 19.38
N PRO A 66 -3.76 12.86 20.54
CA PRO A 66 -3.09 11.62 20.89
C PRO A 66 -3.29 10.48 19.88
N LEU A 67 -4.38 10.52 19.10
CA LEU A 67 -4.69 9.54 18.06
C LEU A 67 -3.92 9.76 16.75
N SER A 68 -3.15 10.84 16.64
CA SER A 68 -2.43 11.22 15.43
C SER A 68 -1.00 10.67 15.37
N PHE A 69 -0.52 10.02 16.43
CA PHE A 69 0.83 9.46 16.48
C PHE A 69 0.98 8.34 15.43
N PRO A 70 1.96 8.41 14.52
CA PRO A 70 1.96 7.60 13.30
C PRO A 70 2.54 6.19 13.48
N ILE A 71 3.27 5.93 14.57
CA ILE A 71 3.97 4.64 14.79
C ILE A 71 3.03 3.42 14.75
N PRO A 72 1.84 3.43 15.38
CA PRO A 72 0.91 2.31 15.28
C PRO A 72 0.47 2.02 13.85
N ARG A 73 0.20 3.06 13.04
CA ARG A 73 -0.15 2.90 11.61
C ARG A 73 1.04 2.37 10.82
N MET A 74 2.22 2.94 11.01
CA MET A 74 3.46 2.46 10.39
C MET A 74 3.74 0.99 10.72
N ASN A 75 3.48 0.56 11.96
CA ASN A 75 3.65 -0.84 12.35
C ASN A 75 2.65 -1.76 11.66
N ASP A 76 1.37 -1.36 11.56
CA ASP A 76 0.37 -2.11 10.78
C ASP A 76 0.77 -2.14 9.30
N ASN A 77 1.36 -1.05 8.77
CA ASN A 77 1.88 -1.02 7.41
C ASN A 77 2.99 -2.05 7.19
N TYR A 78 3.99 -1.99 8.06
CA TYR A 78 5.12 -2.91 8.06
C TYR A 78 4.68 -4.37 8.18
N SER A 79 3.74 -4.68 9.08
CA SER A 79 3.19 -6.03 9.22
C SER A 79 2.49 -6.52 7.95
N SER A 80 1.76 -5.65 7.26
CA SER A 80 1.13 -5.97 5.97
C SER A 80 2.17 -6.25 4.90
N ILE A 81 3.21 -5.40 4.78
CA ILE A 81 4.29 -5.56 3.80
C ILE A 81 5.07 -6.84 4.08
N LEU A 82 5.44 -7.09 5.34
CA LEU A 82 6.15 -8.30 5.78
C LEU A 82 5.36 -9.58 5.47
N SER A 83 4.03 -9.56 5.65
CA SER A 83 3.19 -10.71 5.30
C SER A 83 3.25 -11.01 3.81
N VAL A 84 3.24 -10.00 2.95
CA VAL A 84 3.35 -10.19 1.49
C VAL A 84 4.73 -10.71 1.13
N TYR A 85 5.78 -10.09 1.66
CA TYR A 85 7.17 -10.53 1.47
C TYR A 85 7.37 -12.01 1.84
N LYS A 86 6.81 -12.48 2.97
CA LYS A 86 6.89 -13.89 3.37
C LYS A 86 6.19 -14.83 2.39
N SER A 87 4.97 -14.50 1.98
CA SER A 87 4.23 -15.31 1.01
C SER A 87 4.91 -15.36 -0.36
N LEU A 88 5.59 -14.29 -0.78
CA LEU A 88 6.38 -14.28 -2.02
C LEU A 88 7.63 -15.16 -1.91
N ASN A 89 8.31 -15.18 -0.75
CA ASN A 89 9.44 -16.10 -0.54
C ASN A 89 8.99 -17.57 -0.58
N GLU A 90 7.80 -17.89 -0.08
CA GLU A 90 7.20 -19.23 -0.19
C GLU A 90 6.98 -19.62 -1.66
N ASP A 91 6.48 -18.70 -2.49
CA ASP A 91 6.30 -18.93 -3.93
C ASP A 91 7.63 -19.21 -4.63
N VAL A 92 8.65 -18.39 -4.38
CA VAL A 92 9.99 -18.59 -4.95
C VAL A 92 10.58 -19.92 -4.52
N ALA A 93 10.42 -20.31 -3.25
CA ALA A 93 10.87 -21.61 -2.75
C ALA A 93 10.16 -22.79 -3.43
N GLN A 94 8.91 -22.59 -3.86
CA GLN A 94 8.12 -23.55 -4.63
C GLN A 94 8.31 -23.41 -6.15
N GLN A 95 9.28 -22.61 -6.61
CA GLN A 95 9.56 -22.34 -8.02
C GLN A 95 8.38 -21.75 -8.80
N ARG A 96 7.45 -21.08 -8.10
CA ARG A 96 6.35 -20.35 -8.73
C ARG A 96 6.84 -19.03 -9.31
N SER A 97 6.17 -18.58 -10.37
CA SER A 97 6.47 -17.30 -11.00
C SER A 97 6.01 -16.16 -10.09
N VAL A 98 6.77 -15.07 -10.05
CA VAL A 98 6.43 -13.84 -9.33
C VAL A 98 6.46 -12.66 -10.30
N SER A 99 5.61 -11.66 -10.09
CA SER A 99 5.60 -10.45 -10.93
C SER A 99 6.84 -9.59 -10.70
N SER A 100 7.22 -8.73 -11.65
CA SER A 100 8.39 -7.86 -11.51
C SER A 100 8.32 -6.91 -10.30
N ALA A 101 7.13 -6.41 -9.95
CA ALA A 101 6.94 -5.60 -8.75
C ALA A 101 7.17 -6.43 -7.46
N ALA A 102 6.85 -7.73 -7.49
CA ALA A 102 7.11 -8.65 -6.39
C ALA A 102 8.60 -8.94 -6.22
N GLU A 103 9.34 -9.11 -7.32
CA GLU A 103 10.81 -9.25 -7.31
C GLU A 103 11.47 -8.03 -6.68
N TRP A 104 11.08 -6.82 -7.09
CA TRP A 104 11.58 -5.57 -6.49
C TRP A 104 11.37 -5.52 -4.97
N LEU A 105 10.18 -5.94 -4.49
CA LEU A 105 9.88 -6.00 -3.06
C LEU A 105 10.76 -7.05 -2.35
N LEU A 106 10.96 -8.22 -2.95
CA LEU A 106 11.82 -9.28 -2.39
C LEU A 106 13.27 -8.79 -2.23
N ASP A 107 13.82 -8.19 -3.28
CA ASP A 107 15.21 -7.73 -3.31
C ASP A 107 15.48 -6.57 -2.37
N ASN A 108 14.48 -5.72 -2.10
CA ASN A 108 14.64 -4.46 -1.37
C ASN A 108 13.88 -4.39 -0.04
N PHE A 109 13.28 -5.48 0.43
CA PHE A 109 12.51 -5.49 1.69
C PHE A 109 13.32 -4.95 2.89
N TYR A 110 14.63 -5.21 2.93
CA TYR A 110 15.53 -4.73 3.99
C TYR A 110 15.51 -3.21 4.15
N VAL A 111 15.32 -2.46 3.05
CA VAL A 111 15.26 -0.99 3.06
C VAL A 111 14.07 -0.53 3.88
N VAL A 112 12.90 -1.13 3.65
CA VAL A 112 11.67 -0.83 4.40
C VAL A 112 11.85 -1.19 5.87
N GLU A 113 12.45 -2.34 6.15
CA GLU A 113 12.73 -2.77 7.53
C GLU A 113 13.65 -1.77 8.26
N GLU A 114 14.71 -1.32 7.61
CA GLU A 114 15.66 -0.35 8.15
C GLU A 114 14.98 0.98 8.46
N GLN A 115 14.19 1.52 7.53
CA GLN A 115 13.46 2.77 7.76
C GLN A 115 12.45 2.66 8.92
N VAL A 116 11.74 1.54 9.02
CA VAL A 116 10.81 1.28 10.14
C VAL A 116 11.56 1.21 11.48
N LYS A 117 12.73 0.56 11.53
CA LYS A 117 13.59 0.51 12.72
C LYS A 117 14.09 1.91 13.10
N GLY A 118 14.59 2.68 12.15
CA GLY A 118 15.07 4.05 12.36
C GLY A 118 13.99 4.97 12.92
N ILE A 119 12.82 5.03 12.27
CA ILE A 119 11.70 5.89 12.71
C ILE A 119 11.24 5.53 14.13
N ARG A 120 11.24 4.26 14.53
CA ARG A 120 10.88 3.86 15.91
C ARG A 120 11.85 4.40 16.96
N LEU A 121 13.14 4.52 16.61
CA LEU A 121 14.18 5.02 17.51
C LEU A 121 14.16 6.55 17.57
N GLU A 122 13.93 7.19 16.43
CA GLU A 122 14.02 8.65 16.29
C GLU A 122 12.75 9.38 16.74
N LEU A 123 11.56 8.83 16.47
CA LEU A 123 10.32 9.59 16.62
C LEU A 123 9.77 9.53 18.06
N ASN A 124 9.94 10.62 18.79
CA ASN A 124 9.36 10.79 20.14
C ASN A 124 7.91 11.29 20.08
N MET A 125 7.02 10.62 20.82
CA MET A 125 5.60 10.95 20.94
C MET A 125 5.35 12.37 21.48
N GLU A 126 6.16 12.83 22.43
CA GLU A 126 6.00 14.17 23.01
C GLU A 126 6.33 15.25 22.00
N GLU A 127 7.44 15.09 21.26
CA GLU A 127 7.87 16.05 20.25
C GLU A 127 6.90 16.10 19.08
N TYR A 128 6.43 14.94 18.62
CA TYR A 128 5.42 14.83 17.57
C TYR A 128 4.12 15.57 17.95
N HIS A 129 3.66 15.45 19.20
CA HIS A 129 2.45 16.16 19.66
C HIS A 129 2.61 17.68 19.81
N ARG A 130 3.82 18.22 19.68
CA ARG A 130 4.05 19.68 19.62
C ARG A 130 3.90 20.24 18.20
N LEU A 131 3.74 19.37 17.20
CA LEU A 131 3.53 19.79 15.81
C LEU A 131 2.10 20.31 15.61
N PRO A 132 1.90 21.33 14.76
CA PRO A 132 0.56 21.80 14.40
C PRO A 132 -0.25 20.70 13.69
N ILE A 133 -1.51 20.57 14.05
CA ILE A 133 -2.45 19.62 13.43
C ILE A 133 -3.46 20.32 12.55
N LEU A 134 -3.91 19.67 11.47
CA LEU A 134 -4.97 20.17 10.60
C LEU A 134 -6.33 20.13 11.31
N LYS A 135 -7.12 21.21 11.20
CA LYS A 135 -8.46 21.31 11.81
C LYS A 135 -9.59 20.83 10.90
N SER A 136 -9.35 20.79 9.60
CA SER A 136 -10.33 20.51 8.55
C SER A 136 -9.71 19.63 7.46
N GLY A 137 -10.52 19.26 6.46
CA GLY A 137 -10.08 18.49 5.29
C GLY A 137 -9.96 16.97 5.53
N PRO A 138 -9.53 16.22 4.50
CA PRO A 138 -9.42 14.76 4.54
C PRO A 138 -8.48 14.27 5.65
N MET A 139 -7.39 15.01 5.88
CA MET A 139 -6.36 14.73 6.89
C MET A 139 -6.57 15.47 8.22
N LYS A 140 -7.81 15.88 8.53
CA LYS A 140 -8.15 16.46 9.83
C LYS A 140 -7.62 15.61 10.98
N GLY A 141 -6.91 16.27 11.89
CA GLY A 141 -6.34 15.65 13.08
C GLY A 141 -4.95 15.05 12.89
N TYR A 142 -4.42 14.96 11.67
CA TYR A 142 -3.02 14.65 11.41
C TYR A 142 -2.16 15.92 11.51
N THR A 143 -0.85 15.74 11.70
CA THR A 143 0.08 16.87 11.67
C THR A 143 0.14 17.45 10.26
N ARG A 144 0.24 18.78 10.17
CA ARG A 144 0.32 19.47 8.88
C ARG A 144 1.48 18.95 8.03
N VAL A 145 2.66 18.75 8.65
CA VAL A 145 3.84 18.23 7.95
C VAL A 145 3.68 16.80 7.45
N TYR A 146 2.92 15.97 8.16
CA TYR A 146 2.59 14.64 7.62
C TYR A 146 1.66 14.75 6.42
N ALA A 147 0.68 15.65 6.44
CA ALA A 147 -0.18 15.89 5.30
C ALA A 147 0.59 16.40 4.07
N ILE A 148 1.50 17.35 4.26
CA ILE A 148 2.37 17.86 3.18
C ILE A 148 3.18 16.72 2.53
N ALA A 149 3.74 15.82 3.35
CA ALA A 149 4.52 14.68 2.86
C ALA A 149 3.65 13.64 2.13
N MET A 150 2.45 13.38 2.62
CA MET A 150 1.49 12.45 1.99
C MET A 150 1.05 12.97 0.61
N GLU A 151 0.71 14.26 0.51
CA GLU A 151 0.35 14.93 -0.75
C GLU A 151 1.52 14.91 -1.76
N LEU A 152 2.76 15.12 -1.29
CA LEU A 152 3.93 15.04 -2.17
C LEU A 152 4.10 13.62 -2.73
N VAL A 153 4.07 12.62 -1.86
CA VAL A 153 4.25 11.20 -2.24
C VAL A 153 3.12 10.69 -3.14
N SER A 154 1.87 11.13 -2.93
CA SER A 154 0.74 10.71 -3.75
C SER A 154 0.85 11.21 -5.19
N HIS A 155 1.28 12.46 -5.37
CA HIS A 155 1.39 13.11 -6.67
C HIS A 155 2.72 12.85 -7.40
N SER A 156 3.72 12.25 -6.74
CA SER A 156 5.03 11.93 -7.32
C SER A 156 5.29 10.44 -7.55
N ASP A 157 4.28 9.58 -7.36
CA ASP A 157 4.43 8.10 -7.38
C ASP A 157 5.54 7.59 -6.43
N GLY A 158 5.75 8.32 -5.33
CA GLY A 158 6.81 8.05 -4.35
C GLY A 158 8.23 8.38 -4.82
N LEU A 159 8.43 9.04 -5.96
CA LEU A 159 9.73 9.58 -6.36
C LEU A 159 9.98 10.91 -5.63
N ILE A 160 11.09 11.02 -4.91
CA ILE A 160 11.48 12.21 -4.16
C ILE A 160 12.89 12.59 -4.59
N GLU A 161 13.01 13.78 -5.15
CA GLU A 161 14.26 14.39 -5.56
C GLU A 161 14.46 15.73 -4.84
N GLU A 162 15.71 16.12 -4.62
CA GLU A 162 16.06 17.33 -3.86
C GLU A 162 15.42 18.59 -4.44
N GLU A 163 15.64 18.83 -5.73
CA GLU A 163 15.14 20.03 -6.41
C GLU A 163 13.61 20.10 -6.37
N MET A 164 12.93 18.97 -6.62
CA MET A 164 11.48 18.86 -6.52
C MET A 164 10.99 19.18 -5.12
N LEU A 165 11.61 18.59 -4.09
CA LEU A 165 11.24 18.81 -2.69
C LEU A 165 11.43 20.27 -2.28
N LEU A 166 12.56 20.89 -2.66
CA LEU A 166 12.85 22.29 -2.34
C LEU A 166 11.86 23.24 -3.01
N LYS A 167 11.53 23.05 -4.30
CA LYS A 167 10.52 23.84 -5.02
C LYS A 167 9.14 23.68 -4.38
N TYR A 168 8.72 22.44 -4.13
CA TYR A 168 7.44 22.12 -3.51
C TYR A 168 7.28 22.78 -2.13
N LEU A 169 8.27 22.65 -1.25
CA LEU A 169 8.24 23.25 0.08
C LEU A 169 8.33 24.78 0.03
N SER A 170 9.10 25.35 -0.89
CA SER A 170 9.17 26.80 -1.10
C SER A 170 7.83 27.36 -1.55
N ALA A 171 7.18 26.67 -2.49
CA ALA A 171 5.84 27.01 -2.97
C ALA A 171 4.80 26.93 -1.84
N TYR A 172 4.83 25.88 -1.01
CA TYR A 172 3.97 25.78 0.18
C TYR A 172 4.20 26.96 1.15
N GLN A 173 5.47 27.23 1.49
CA GLN A 173 5.83 28.26 2.48
C GLN A 173 5.58 29.69 2.00
N SER A 174 5.41 29.92 0.70
CA SER A 174 5.02 31.23 0.17
C SER A 174 3.65 31.71 0.68
N HIS A 175 2.78 30.81 1.12
CA HIS A 175 1.46 31.12 1.68
C HIS A 175 1.32 30.73 3.15
N SER A 176 2.02 29.68 3.60
CA SER A 176 1.96 29.21 4.98
C SER A 176 3.34 28.82 5.51
N ILE A 177 3.95 29.69 6.32
CA ILE A 177 5.25 29.47 6.95
C ILE A 177 5.22 28.24 7.88
N LEU A 178 6.21 27.36 7.72
CA LEU A 178 6.43 26.21 8.60
C LEU A 178 7.28 26.63 9.80
N PHE A 179 7.00 26.07 10.97
CA PHE A 179 7.88 26.25 12.13
C PHE A 179 9.19 25.45 11.95
N ASN A 180 10.28 25.87 12.60
CA ASN A 180 11.54 25.10 12.58
C ASN A 180 11.32 23.63 12.96
N ARG A 181 10.53 23.35 14.01
CA ARG A 181 10.20 21.97 14.43
C ARG A 181 9.44 21.15 13.39
N GLU A 182 8.73 21.82 12.49
CA GLU A 182 8.05 21.17 11.37
C GLU A 182 9.04 20.82 10.26
N ILE A 183 9.93 21.76 9.91
CA ILE A 183 10.98 21.55 8.91
C ILE A 183 11.87 20.37 9.31
N TRP A 184 12.34 20.33 10.56
CA TRP A 184 13.13 19.21 11.09
C TRP A 184 12.43 17.86 11.05
N MET A 185 11.10 17.83 10.93
CA MET A 185 10.34 16.59 10.90
C MET A 185 10.04 16.08 9.48
N ILE A 186 10.27 16.91 8.45
CA ILE A 186 9.98 16.57 7.04
C ILE A 186 10.58 15.22 6.62
N PRO A 187 11.87 14.89 6.91
CA PRO A 187 12.45 13.62 6.48
C PRO A 187 11.72 12.41 7.04
N THR A 188 11.34 12.47 8.33
CA THR A 188 10.57 11.42 8.99
C THR A 188 9.16 11.32 8.43
N MET A 189 8.52 12.45 8.11
CA MET A 189 7.18 12.43 7.49
C MET A 189 7.19 11.86 6.07
N ILE A 190 8.21 12.16 5.27
CA ILE A 190 8.39 11.57 3.94
C ILE A 190 8.60 10.06 4.05
N ARG A 191 9.49 9.58 4.94
CA ARG A 191 9.67 8.13 5.14
C ARG A 191 8.37 7.43 5.55
N LEU A 192 7.59 8.04 6.45
CA LEU A 192 6.27 7.51 6.84
C LEU A 192 5.29 7.43 5.67
N ALA A 193 5.24 8.47 4.83
CA ALA A 193 4.39 8.51 3.64
C ALA A 193 4.81 7.47 2.58
N LEU A 194 6.11 7.31 2.34
CA LEU A 194 6.65 6.30 1.45
C LEU A 194 6.33 4.87 1.94
N ILE A 195 6.43 4.59 3.24
CA ILE A 195 6.05 3.28 3.81
C ILE A 195 4.55 2.99 3.60
N GLU A 196 3.69 4.01 3.70
CA GLU A 196 2.26 3.87 3.40
C GLU A 196 2.05 3.53 1.90
N ASN A 197 2.77 4.18 0.98
CA ASN A 197 2.69 3.87 -0.45
C ASN A 197 3.20 2.45 -0.76
N VAL A 198 4.33 2.03 -0.16
CA VAL A 198 4.84 0.64 -0.27
C VAL A 198 3.80 -0.38 0.18
N ARG A 199 3.01 -0.10 1.22
CA ARG A 199 1.90 -0.99 1.61
C ARG A 199 0.84 -1.08 0.53
N MET A 200 0.43 0.03 -0.07
CA MET A 200 -0.57 0.02 -1.14
C MET A 200 -0.10 -0.79 -2.36
N ILE A 201 1.16 -0.65 -2.74
CA ILE A 201 1.77 -1.44 -3.81
C ILE A 201 1.85 -2.92 -3.40
N SER A 202 2.24 -3.22 -2.16
CA SER A 202 2.28 -4.58 -1.62
C SER A 202 0.90 -5.26 -1.63
N GLN A 203 -0.17 -4.50 -1.39
CA GLN A 203 -1.54 -5.02 -1.50
C GLN A 203 -1.91 -5.38 -2.95
N LYS A 204 -1.49 -4.58 -3.93
CA LYS A 204 -1.66 -4.91 -5.36
C LYS A 204 -0.90 -6.17 -5.74
N ILE A 205 0.36 -6.27 -5.32
CA ILE A 205 1.18 -7.47 -5.50
C ILE A 205 0.49 -8.70 -4.90
N LYS A 206 -0.08 -8.59 -3.70
CA LYS A 206 -0.84 -9.67 -3.07
C LYS A 206 -2.05 -10.11 -3.90
N THR A 207 -2.80 -9.15 -4.46
CA THR A 207 -3.95 -9.44 -5.32
C THR A 207 -3.52 -10.13 -6.61
N THR A 208 -2.49 -9.62 -7.29
CA THR A 208 -1.90 -10.24 -8.50
C THR A 208 -1.42 -11.67 -8.21
N ARG A 209 -0.67 -11.86 -7.12
CA ARG A 209 -0.23 -13.19 -6.67
C ARG A 209 -1.41 -14.15 -6.46
N ALA A 210 -2.48 -13.70 -5.81
CA ALA A 210 -3.65 -14.54 -5.58
C ALA A 210 -4.34 -14.92 -6.90
N GLN A 211 -4.42 -14.00 -7.87
CA GLN A 211 -4.95 -14.27 -9.20
C GLN A 211 -4.06 -15.26 -9.98
N TRP A 212 -2.75 -15.10 -9.94
CA TRP A 212 -1.81 -16.03 -10.57
C TRP A 212 -1.88 -17.43 -9.97
N GLN A 213 -1.90 -17.54 -8.64
CA GLN A 213 -2.04 -18.82 -7.95
C GLN A 213 -3.30 -19.57 -8.37
N MET A 214 -4.41 -18.86 -8.54
CA MET A 214 -5.66 -19.48 -8.99
C MET A 214 -5.56 -20.00 -10.44
N ALA A 215 -4.89 -19.26 -11.32
CA ALA A 215 -4.65 -19.71 -12.70
C ALA A 215 -3.74 -20.93 -12.72
N ASP A 216 -2.71 -20.93 -11.87
CA ASP A 216 -1.80 -22.04 -11.69
C ASP A 216 -2.55 -23.30 -11.24
N ASP A 217 -3.33 -23.21 -10.16
CA ASP A 217 -4.10 -24.31 -9.60
C ASP A 217 -5.05 -24.91 -10.67
N ILE A 218 -5.77 -24.07 -11.43
CA ILE A 218 -6.69 -24.54 -12.49
C ILE A 218 -5.93 -25.31 -13.59
N VAL A 219 -4.78 -24.80 -14.02
CA VAL A 219 -4.01 -25.46 -15.08
C VAL A 219 -3.38 -26.75 -14.57
N ASP A 220 -2.83 -26.75 -13.36
CA ASP A 220 -2.21 -27.93 -12.76
C ASP A 220 -3.24 -29.04 -12.53
N ASP A 221 -4.43 -28.70 -12.02
CA ASP A 221 -5.48 -29.69 -11.69
C ASP A 221 -6.20 -30.26 -12.92
N TYR A 222 -6.50 -29.43 -13.94
CA TYR A 222 -7.42 -29.83 -15.02
C TYR A 222 -6.77 -29.92 -16.42
N TRP A 223 -5.58 -29.36 -16.61
CA TRP A 223 -4.93 -29.29 -17.92
C TRP A 223 -3.66 -30.13 -18.02
N ILE A 224 -2.81 -30.13 -16.98
CA ILE A 224 -1.53 -30.86 -16.95
C ILE A 224 -1.65 -32.26 -16.31
N GLY A 225 -2.72 -32.52 -15.54
CA GLY A 225 -2.99 -33.82 -14.91
C GLY A 225 -3.07 -35.02 -15.87
N GLU A 226 -3.07 -36.23 -15.31
CA GLU A 226 -3.06 -37.52 -16.06
C GLU A 226 -4.22 -37.67 -17.05
N VAL A 227 -5.35 -37.02 -16.79
CA VAL A 227 -6.52 -36.97 -17.67
C VAL A 227 -6.85 -35.50 -17.94
N GLU A 228 -6.77 -35.09 -19.19
CA GLU A 228 -7.19 -33.76 -19.62
C GLU A 228 -8.71 -33.62 -19.48
N GLN A 229 -9.16 -32.69 -18.63
CA GLN A 229 -10.56 -32.48 -18.31
C GLN A 229 -11.02 -31.09 -18.76
N THR A 230 -10.84 -30.80 -20.06
CA THR A 230 -11.14 -29.49 -20.66
C THR A 230 -12.57 -29.01 -20.38
N ASP A 231 -13.55 -29.91 -20.40
CA ASP A 231 -14.95 -29.55 -20.08
C ASP A 231 -15.13 -29.14 -18.61
N VAL A 232 -14.43 -29.80 -17.69
CA VAL A 232 -14.45 -29.49 -16.25
C VAL A 232 -13.73 -28.15 -16.01
N MET A 233 -12.58 -27.93 -16.65
CA MET A 233 -11.87 -26.66 -16.63
C MET A 233 -12.77 -25.51 -17.11
N ILE A 234 -13.46 -25.67 -18.24
CA ILE A 234 -14.39 -24.68 -18.79
C ILE A 234 -15.53 -24.40 -17.79
N GLN A 235 -16.08 -25.41 -17.11
CA GLN A 235 -17.10 -25.19 -16.07
C GLN A 235 -16.57 -24.39 -14.88
N HIS A 236 -15.36 -24.69 -14.40
CA HIS A 236 -14.72 -23.92 -13.34
C HIS A 236 -14.47 -22.47 -13.76
N LEU A 237 -13.91 -22.26 -14.95
CA LEU A 237 -13.71 -20.93 -15.54
C LEU A 237 -15.04 -20.18 -15.68
N LYS A 238 -16.12 -20.84 -16.12
CA LYS A 238 -17.45 -20.24 -16.24
C LYS A 238 -17.98 -19.74 -14.91
N SER A 239 -17.99 -20.60 -13.89
CA SER A 239 -18.45 -20.21 -12.55
C SER A 239 -17.68 -19.01 -11.98
N ARG A 240 -16.40 -18.88 -12.39
CA ARG A 240 -15.50 -17.86 -11.92
C ARG A 240 -15.67 -16.55 -12.66
N LEU A 241 -15.77 -16.59 -13.98
CA LEU A 241 -15.98 -15.41 -14.83
C LEU A 241 -17.41 -14.86 -14.69
N ASP A 242 -18.40 -15.70 -14.37
CA ASP A 242 -19.76 -15.25 -14.05
C ASP A 242 -19.84 -14.55 -12.68
N SER A 243 -18.94 -14.86 -11.74
CA SER A 243 -18.90 -14.27 -10.40
C SER A 243 -17.97 -13.06 -10.25
N LEU A 244 -17.27 -12.69 -11.32
CA LEU A 244 -16.27 -11.62 -11.30
C LEU A 244 -16.58 -10.56 -12.36
N SER A 245 -17.11 -9.43 -11.89
CA SER A 245 -17.06 -8.14 -12.58
C SER A 245 -15.63 -7.81 -13.03
N GLU A 246 -15.45 -7.22 -14.22
CA GLU A 246 -14.36 -6.39 -14.82
C GLU A 246 -12.88 -6.36 -14.27
N ASP A 247 -12.52 -7.11 -13.22
CA ASP A 247 -11.42 -6.83 -12.29
C ASP A 247 -10.36 -7.93 -12.18
N ASN A 248 -10.20 -8.81 -13.18
CA ASN A 248 -9.19 -9.88 -13.11
C ASN A 248 -8.26 -9.99 -14.34
N PRO A 249 -7.65 -8.87 -14.78
CA PRO A 249 -6.69 -8.90 -15.88
C PRO A 249 -5.49 -9.82 -15.59
N SER A 250 -4.98 -9.85 -14.35
CA SER A 250 -3.83 -10.68 -14.01
C SER A 250 -4.15 -12.18 -14.04
N PHE A 251 -5.36 -12.59 -13.66
CA PHE A 251 -5.78 -14.00 -13.73
C PHE A 251 -5.81 -14.51 -15.17
N ILE A 252 -6.48 -13.77 -16.06
CA ILE A 252 -6.69 -14.20 -17.45
C ILE A 252 -5.37 -14.19 -18.22
N GLU A 253 -4.56 -13.13 -18.05
CA GLU A 253 -3.22 -13.06 -18.66
C GLU A 253 -2.36 -14.25 -18.21
N HIS A 254 -2.29 -14.51 -16.90
CA HIS A 254 -1.49 -15.60 -16.37
C HIS A 254 -1.98 -16.98 -16.80
N LEU A 255 -3.32 -17.16 -16.87
CA LEU A 255 -3.93 -18.37 -17.39
C LEU A 255 -3.49 -18.64 -18.84
N PHE A 256 -3.52 -17.62 -19.71
CA PHE A 256 -3.04 -17.77 -21.08
C PHE A 256 -1.55 -18.06 -21.15
N TYR A 257 -0.74 -17.38 -20.33
CA TYR A 257 0.68 -17.67 -20.20
C TYR A 257 0.92 -19.15 -19.85
N ARG A 258 0.21 -19.68 -18.84
CA ARG A 258 0.30 -21.08 -18.41
C ARG A 258 -0.17 -22.06 -19.51
N LEU A 259 -1.30 -21.80 -20.14
CA LEU A 259 -1.84 -22.61 -21.25
C LEU A 259 -0.86 -22.64 -22.43
N ARG A 260 -0.29 -21.49 -22.82
CA ARG A 260 0.70 -21.40 -23.90
C ARG A 260 1.98 -22.16 -23.58
N ARG A 261 2.46 -22.11 -22.32
CA ARG A 261 3.64 -22.87 -21.89
C ARG A 261 3.42 -24.38 -21.81
N SER A 262 2.17 -24.84 -21.71
CA SER A 262 1.85 -26.28 -21.69
C SER A 262 2.16 -27.01 -23.00
N GLY A 263 2.25 -26.29 -24.12
CA GLY A 263 2.45 -26.87 -25.45
C GLY A 263 1.24 -27.58 -26.06
N LYS A 264 0.12 -27.70 -25.33
CA LYS A 264 -1.14 -28.27 -25.83
C LYS A 264 -1.95 -27.23 -26.60
N SER A 265 -2.81 -27.70 -27.50
CA SER A 265 -3.78 -26.81 -28.18
C SER A 265 -4.86 -26.36 -27.20
N TYR A 266 -4.98 -25.05 -26.96
CA TYR A 266 -5.95 -24.46 -26.04
C TYR A 266 -7.05 -23.67 -26.75
N ILE A 267 -7.29 -23.93 -28.04
CA ILE A 267 -8.21 -23.13 -28.89
C ILE A 267 -9.66 -23.14 -28.37
N ASN A 268 -10.09 -24.24 -27.74
CA ASN A 268 -11.43 -24.34 -27.15
C ASN A 268 -11.57 -23.48 -25.90
N VAL A 269 -10.52 -23.42 -25.07
CA VAL A 269 -10.48 -22.57 -23.87
C VAL A 269 -10.40 -21.10 -24.27
N LEU A 270 -9.58 -20.78 -25.29
CA LEU A 270 -9.48 -19.42 -25.84
C LEU A 270 -10.83 -18.93 -26.35
N ARG A 271 -11.50 -19.70 -27.21
CA ARG A 271 -12.82 -19.34 -27.75
C ARG A 271 -13.86 -19.13 -26.64
N PHE A 272 -13.84 -19.98 -25.61
CA PHE A 272 -14.73 -19.83 -24.47
C PHE A 272 -14.47 -18.53 -23.69
N ILE A 273 -13.21 -18.16 -23.48
CA ILE A 273 -12.84 -16.91 -22.81
C ILE A 273 -13.24 -15.71 -23.69
N ASP A 274 -12.98 -15.75 -25.00
CA ASP A 274 -13.37 -14.69 -25.94
C ASP A 274 -14.91 -14.48 -25.93
N GLU A 275 -15.71 -15.55 -25.98
CA GLU A 275 -17.18 -15.49 -25.88
C GLU A 275 -17.67 -14.83 -24.58
N ILE A 276 -16.91 -14.94 -23.49
CA ILE A 276 -17.22 -14.28 -22.23
C ILE A 276 -16.80 -12.81 -22.27
N LEU A 277 -15.59 -12.52 -22.74
CA LEU A 277 -15.05 -11.17 -22.79
C LEU A 277 -15.84 -10.26 -23.73
N GLU A 278 -16.39 -10.80 -24.83
CA GLU A 278 -17.31 -10.09 -25.72
C GLU A 278 -18.54 -9.56 -24.99
N LYS A 279 -19.04 -10.24 -23.96
CA LYS A 279 -20.19 -9.76 -23.15
C LYS A 279 -19.87 -8.49 -22.36
N TYR A 280 -18.58 -8.23 -22.12
CA TYR A 280 -18.07 -7.09 -21.36
C TYR A 280 -17.37 -6.07 -22.28
N ASP A 281 -17.59 -6.14 -23.60
CA ASP A 281 -16.99 -5.23 -24.60
C ASP A 281 -15.46 -5.14 -24.47
N THR A 282 -14.81 -6.27 -24.19
CA THR A 282 -13.36 -6.37 -24.04
C THR A 282 -12.79 -7.57 -24.79
N THR A 283 -11.47 -7.58 -24.96
CA THR A 283 -10.75 -8.65 -25.67
C THR A 283 -9.57 -9.13 -24.84
N THR A 284 -9.09 -10.34 -25.15
CA THR A 284 -7.89 -10.91 -24.54
C THR A 284 -6.66 -10.01 -24.71
N GLU A 285 -6.50 -9.39 -25.89
CA GLU A 285 -5.42 -8.44 -26.18
C GLU A 285 -5.54 -7.15 -25.34
N SER A 286 -6.72 -6.54 -25.28
CA SER A 286 -6.98 -5.34 -24.48
C SER A 286 -6.69 -5.59 -23.00
N LEU A 287 -7.11 -6.76 -22.50
CA LEU A 287 -6.90 -7.16 -21.11
C LEU A 287 -5.42 -7.43 -20.81
N ALA A 288 -4.70 -8.11 -21.70
CA ALA A 288 -3.26 -8.34 -21.56
C ALA A 288 -2.49 -7.01 -21.56
N GLN A 289 -2.85 -6.07 -22.44
CA GLN A 289 -2.24 -4.74 -22.45
C GLN A 289 -2.52 -3.96 -21.17
N LYS A 290 -3.76 -4.04 -20.65
CA LYS A 290 -4.14 -3.44 -19.36
C LYS A 290 -3.31 -4.04 -18.23
N GLU A 291 -3.13 -5.36 -18.18
CA GLU A 291 -2.32 -6.02 -17.16
C GLU A 291 -0.85 -5.59 -17.22
N HIS A 292 -0.24 -5.62 -18.41
CA HIS A 292 1.14 -5.18 -18.58
C HIS A 292 1.34 -3.74 -18.09
N ASN A 293 0.41 -2.84 -18.39
CA ASN A 293 0.45 -1.46 -17.90
C ASN A 293 0.35 -1.40 -16.37
N ILE A 294 -0.54 -2.19 -15.75
CA ILE A 294 -0.70 -2.24 -14.29
C ILE A 294 0.58 -2.74 -13.62
N GLN A 295 1.22 -3.78 -14.16
CA GLN A 295 2.47 -4.33 -13.65
C GLN A 295 3.64 -3.36 -13.82
N ALA A 296 3.74 -2.70 -14.99
CA ALA A 296 4.77 -1.71 -15.25
C ALA A 296 4.66 -0.53 -14.27
N VAL A 297 3.46 0.03 -14.09
CA VAL A 297 3.21 1.11 -13.13
C VAL A 297 3.57 0.68 -11.70
N SER A 298 3.15 -0.52 -11.29
CA SER A 298 3.45 -1.02 -9.93
C SER A 298 4.95 -1.25 -9.71
N THR A 299 5.67 -1.66 -10.76
CA THR A 299 7.12 -1.91 -10.73
C THR A 299 7.90 -0.59 -10.63
N VAL A 300 7.51 0.42 -11.40
CA VAL A 300 8.10 1.77 -11.30
C VAL A 300 7.83 2.38 -9.93
N ALA A 301 6.58 2.31 -9.45
CA ALA A 301 6.19 2.88 -8.16
C ALA A 301 6.98 2.28 -6.98
N ILE A 302 7.17 0.95 -6.94
CA ILE A 302 7.95 0.32 -5.87
C ILE A 302 9.43 0.70 -5.96
N GLY A 303 9.98 0.77 -7.17
CA GLY A 303 11.34 1.24 -7.43
C GLY A 303 11.55 2.67 -6.93
N ASN A 304 10.65 3.58 -7.30
CA ASN A 304 10.64 4.98 -6.85
C ASN A 304 10.61 5.07 -5.32
N CYS A 305 9.69 4.35 -4.66
CA CYS A 305 9.62 4.35 -3.20
C CYS A 305 10.93 3.87 -2.55
N VAL A 306 11.53 2.79 -3.06
CA VAL A 306 12.79 2.25 -2.53
C VAL A 306 13.93 3.25 -2.72
N MET A 307 14.06 3.85 -3.91
CA MET A 307 15.08 4.86 -4.20
C MET A 307 14.92 6.07 -3.28
N SER A 308 13.70 6.58 -3.12
CA SER A 308 13.40 7.71 -2.24
C SER A 308 13.64 7.40 -0.77
N LEU A 309 13.31 6.20 -0.29
CA LEU A 309 13.62 5.77 1.09
C LEU A 309 15.13 5.76 1.33
N LYS A 310 15.92 5.23 0.38
CA LYS A 310 17.39 5.27 0.46
C LYS A 310 17.89 6.72 0.45
N TYR A 311 17.44 7.53 -0.51
CA TYR A 311 17.81 8.94 -0.62
C TYR A 311 17.53 9.72 0.68
N VAL A 312 16.31 9.66 1.20
CA VAL A 312 15.94 10.40 2.41
C VAL A 312 16.76 9.96 3.63
N SER A 313 17.18 8.70 3.69
CA SER A 313 17.99 8.17 4.79
C SER A 313 19.47 8.55 4.73
N THR A 314 20.03 8.79 3.54
CA THR A 314 21.45 9.09 3.35
C THR A 314 21.74 10.56 3.08
N HIS A 315 20.72 11.35 2.72
CA HIS A 315 20.85 12.77 2.46
C HIS A 315 21.20 13.56 3.73
N ASN A 316 22.00 14.61 3.57
CA ASN A 316 22.32 15.52 4.67
C ASN A 316 21.20 16.57 4.79
N TRP A 317 20.54 16.60 5.95
CA TRP A 317 19.40 17.47 6.23
C TRP A 317 19.77 18.71 7.09
N GLU A 318 21.05 18.89 7.41
CA GLU A 318 21.59 20.09 8.08
C GLU A 318 21.75 21.28 7.11
#